data_AF-A0A1N7IBC0-F1
#
_entry.id   AF-A0A1N7IBC0-F1
#
_cell.length_a   1.000
_cell.length_b   1.000
_cell.length_c   1.000
_cell.angle_alpha   90.00
_cell.angle_beta   90.00
_cell.angle_gamma   90.00
#
_symmetry.space_group_name_H-M   'P 1'
#
loop_
_entity.id
_entity.type
_entity.pdbx_description
1 polymer ?
#
loop_
_entity_poly.entity_id
_entity_poly.type
_entity_poly.pdbx_seq_one_letter_code
_entity_poly.pdbx_strand_id
1 'polypeptide(L)'
;MSNKKRISNKRKRIDEKAYSKRLKLACQLMIEIQRNATNSLRGLALLVSSYSIGGLIPNSLGREKMADSHGDEIIIPKFEVRRHPYHLDSHKLIQ
;
A
#
# COMPACT_ATOMS: atom_id res chain seq x y z
N MET A 1 16.25 50.10 -20.54
CA MET A 1 15.68 49.17 -19.54
C MET A 1 16.19 49.58 -18.15
N SER A 2 15.33 49.88 -17.16
CA SER A 2 15.79 50.48 -15.89
C SER A 2 16.50 49.47 -14.98
N ASN A 3 17.44 49.96 -14.16
CA ASN A 3 18.23 49.14 -13.25
C ASN A 3 17.35 48.39 -12.23
N LYS A 4 16.25 49.02 -11.79
CA LYS A 4 15.23 48.40 -10.91
C LYS A 4 14.61 47.15 -11.56
N LYS A 5 14.25 47.22 -12.84
CA LYS A 5 13.69 46.07 -13.59
C LYS A 5 14.71 44.93 -13.73
N ARG A 6 15.99 45.27 -13.89
CA ARG A 6 17.09 44.30 -13.99
C ARG A 6 17.29 43.52 -12.68
N ILE A 7 17.26 44.20 -11.54
CA ILE A 7 17.39 43.59 -10.21
C ILE A 7 16.18 42.68 -9.91
N SER A 8 14.97 43.13 -10.21
CA SER A 8 13.74 42.35 -10.01
C SER A 8 13.79 41.03 -10.78
N ASN A 9 14.18 41.07 -12.06
CA ASN A 9 14.28 39.86 -12.88
C ASN A 9 15.38 38.90 -12.37
N LYS A 10 16.48 39.43 -11.85
CA LYS A 10 17.54 38.62 -11.24
C LYS A 10 17.03 37.86 -10.01
N ARG A 11 16.27 38.52 -9.13
CA ARG A 11 15.65 37.88 -7.95
C ARG A 11 14.69 36.78 -8.36
N LYS A 12 13.76 37.08 -9.28
CA LYS A 12 12.79 36.10 -9.79
C LYS A 12 13.45 34.82 -10.30
N ARG A 13 14.54 34.94 -11.08
CA ARG A 13 15.30 33.78 -11.59
C ARG A 13 15.97 32.96 -10.48
N ILE A 14 16.45 33.61 -9.42
CA ILE A 14 17.04 32.92 -8.26
C ILE A 14 15.95 32.12 -7.55
N ASP A 15 14.79 32.74 -7.32
CA ASP A 15 13.66 32.11 -6.63
C ASP A 15 13.10 30.93 -7.43
N GLU A 16 12.93 31.08 -8.75
CA GLU A 16 12.51 29.99 -9.65
C GLU A 16 13.49 28.81 -9.63
N LYS A 17 14.80 29.08 -9.61
CA LYS A 17 15.83 28.05 -9.52
C LYS A 17 15.79 27.32 -8.18
N ALA A 18 15.58 28.05 -7.09
CA ALA A 18 15.44 27.45 -5.76
C ALA A 18 14.17 26.60 -5.66
N TYR A 19 13.05 27.10 -6.18
CA TYR A 19 11.77 26.40 -6.23
C TYR A 19 11.87 25.09 -7.02
N SER A 20 12.45 25.12 -8.23
CA SER A 20 12.64 23.93 -9.06
C SER A 20 13.44 22.82 -8.36
N LYS A 21 14.48 23.19 -7.60
CA LYS A 21 15.27 22.23 -6.81
C LYS A 21 14.43 21.58 -5.70
N ARG A 22 13.65 22.38 -4.96
CA ARG A 22 12.76 21.87 -3.90
C ARG A 22 11.70 20.94 -4.47
N LEU A 23 11.10 21.31 -5.60
CA LEU A 23 10.10 20.49 -6.29
C LEU A 23 10.69 19.14 -6.73
N LYS A 24 11.88 19.14 -7.32
CA LYS A 24 12.57 17.91 -7.73
C LYS A 24 12.80 16.96 -6.54
N LEU A 25 13.24 17.50 -5.41
CA LEU A 25 13.43 16.72 -4.17
C LEU A 25 12.11 16.15 -3.65
N ALA A 26 11.04 16.95 -3.63
CA ALA A 26 9.73 16.49 -3.20
C ALA A 26 9.20 15.33 -4.07
N CYS A 27 9.37 15.41 -5.40
CA CYS A 27 9.00 14.34 -6.30
C CYS A 27 9.81 13.06 -6.05
N GLN A 28 11.12 13.17 -5.78
CA GLN A 28 11.96 12.01 -5.44
C GLN A 28 11.49 11.34 -4.14
N LEU A 29 11.18 12.12 -3.10
CA LEU A 29 10.64 11.61 -1.84
C LEU A 29 9.29 10.90 -2.03
N MET A 30 8.38 11.44 -2.85
CA MET A 30 7.10 10.77 -3.13
C MET A 30 7.30 9.41 -3.81
N ILE A 31 8.24 9.30 -4.75
CA ILE A 31 8.56 8.03 -5.42
C ILE A 31 9.09 7.01 -4.40
N GLU A 32 9.96 7.43 -3.47
CA GLU A 32 10.48 6.55 -2.42
C GLU A 32 9.38 6.09 -1.45
N ILE A 33 8.51 7.01 -1.01
CA ILE A 33 7.36 6.67 -0.17
C ILE A 33 6.45 5.66 -0.87
N GLN A 34 6.14 5.89 -2.15
CA GLN A 34 5.32 4.97 -2.94
C GLN A 34 5.98 3.59 -3.09
N ARG A 35 7.29 3.54 -3.36
CA ARG A 35 8.04 2.28 -3.43
C ARG A 35 8.02 1.53 -2.11
N ASN A 36 8.25 2.23 -1.00
CA ASN A 36 8.23 1.62 0.33
C ASN A 36 6.84 1.11 0.68
N ALA A 37 5.77 1.89 0.46
CA ALA A 37 4.40 1.44 0.68
C ALA A 37 4.05 0.21 -0.17
N THR A 38 4.48 0.19 -1.44
CA THR A 38 4.28 -0.97 -2.34
C THR A 38 5.03 -2.20 -1.85
N ASN A 39 6.27 -2.03 -1.38
CA ASN A 39 7.07 -3.13 -0.83
C ASN A 39 6.50 -3.65 0.49
N SER A 40 6.00 -2.79 1.37
CA SER A 40 5.32 -3.19 2.61
C SER A 40 4.02 -3.95 2.32
N LEU A 41 3.23 -3.50 1.34
CA LEU A 41 2.03 -4.22 0.88
C LEU A 41 2.38 -5.58 0.28
N ARG A 42 3.46 -5.67 -0.51
CA ARG A 42 3.97 -6.96 -1.02
C ARG A 42 4.46 -7.87 0.10
N GLY A 43 5.15 -7.33 1.09
CA GLY A 43 5.59 -8.07 2.28
C GLY A 43 4.41 -8.62 3.09
N LEU A 44 3.36 -7.82 3.26
CA LEU A 44 2.11 -8.27 3.88
C LEU A 44 1.41 -9.34 3.05
N ALA A 45 1.36 -9.20 1.72
CA ALA A 45 0.79 -10.21 0.84
C ALA A 45 1.57 -11.54 0.90
N LEU A 46 2.90 -11.49 0.97
CA LEU A 46 3.75 -12.67 1.15
C LEU A 46 3.54 -13.32 2.52
N LEU A 47 3.44 -12.52 3.59
CA LEU A 47 3.09 -13.00 4.93
C LEU A 47 1.73 -13.70 4.92
N VAL A 48 0.68 -13.07 4.37
CA VAL A 48 -0.66 -13.68 4.24
C VAL A 48 -0.61 -14.98 3.43
N SER A 49 0.20 -15.05 2.38
CA SER A 49 0.38 -16.28 1.60
C SER A 49 1.12 -17.38 2.38
N SER A 50 2.04 -17.02 3.28
CA SER A 50 2.73 -17.96 4.18
C SER A 50 1.88 -18.41 5.38
N TYR A 51 0.85 -17.64 5.74
CA TYR A 51 -0.19 -18.01 6.72
C TYR A 51 -1.28 -18.92 6.12
N SER A 52 -0.98 -19.65 5.04
CA SER A 52 -1.82 -20.70 4.46
C SER A 52 -1.88 -21.98 5.32
N ILE A 53 -1.76 -21.81 6.64
CA ILE A 53 -2.07 -22.80 7.67
C ILE A 53 -3.41 -22.37 8.31
N GLY A 54 -4.52 -22.83 7.72
CA GLY A 54 -5.84 -22.82 8.37
C GLY A 54 -6.52 -21.46 8.65
N GLY A 55 -6.04 -20.35 8.08
CA GLY A 55 -6.61 -19.02 8.32
C GLY A 55 -7.97 -18.77 7.62
N LEU A 56 -8.81 -17.94 8.25
CA LEU A 56 -9.98 -17.32 7.61
C LEU A 56 -9.49 -16.29 6.59
N ILE A 57 -9.72 -16.54 5.29
CA ILE A 57 -9.37 -15.58 4.24
C ILE A 57 -10.65 -14.80 3.90
N PRO A 58 -10.66 -13.46 4.03
CA PRO A 58 -11.78 -12.67 3.55
C PRO A 58 -11.90 -12.87 2.03
N ASN A 59 -13.06 -13.38 1.58
CA ASN A 59 -13.31 -13.54 0.16
C ASN A 59 -13.79 -12.19 -0.39
N SER A 60 -13.06 -11.62 -1.35
CA SER A 60 -13.39 -10.30 -1.94
C SER A 60 -14.67 -10.30 -2.77
N LEU A 61 -15.32 -11.46 -2.95
CA LEU A 61 -16.44 -11.65 -3.87
C LEU A 61 -17.84 -11.60 -3.22
N GLY A 62 -17.97 -11.39 -1.91
CA GLY A 62 -19.29 -11.41 -1.26
C GLY A 62 -19.45 -10.48 -0.06
N ARG A 63 -20.63 -9.84 0.01
CA ARG A 63 -21.15 -9.16 1.21
C ARG A 63 -22.25 -10.05 1.80
N GLU A 64 -22.18 -10.30 3.10
CA GLU A 64 -23.22 -11.01 3.84
C GLU A 64 -24.05 -10.00 4.62
N LYS A 65 -25.37 -10.11 4.54
CA LYS A 65 -26.29 -9.28 5.30
C LYS A 65 -26.69 -10.04 6.57
N MET A 66 -26.59 -9.41 7.72
CA MET A 66 -27.07 -9.93 9.01
C MET A 66 -27.96 -8.88 9.66
N ALA A 67 -28.99 -9.28 10.38
CA ALA A 67 -29.75 -8.36 11.22
C ALA A 67 -29.10 -8.28 12.60
N ASP A 68 -29.00 -7.07 13.16
CA ASP A 68 -28.56 -6.88 14.53
C ASP A 68 -29.66 -7.24 15.54
N SER A 69 -29.37 -7.14 16.83
CA SER A 69 -30.32 -7.44 17.90
C SER A 69 -31.55 -6.53 17.94
N HIS A 70 -31.54 -5.41 17.20
CA HIS A 70 -32.62 -4.44 17.09
C HIS A 70 -33.37 -4.56 15.74
N GLY A 71 -32.92 -5.45 14.85
CA GLY A 71 -33.54 -5.69 13.54
C GLY A 71 -32.93 -4.88 12.40
N ASP A 72 -31.86 -4.13 12.64
CA ASP A 72 -31.18 -3.31 11.62
C ASP A 72 -30.25 -4.18 10.76
N GLU A 73 -30.25 -3.96 9.44
CA GLU A 73 -29.37 -4.69 8.52
C GLU A 73 -27.91 -4.19 8.61
N ILE A 74 -27.01 -5.09 9.00
CA ILE A 74 -25.55 -4.90 8.96
C ILE A 74 -24.99 -5.68 7.77
N ILE A 75 -24.08 -5.03 7.03
CA ILE A 75 -23.34 -5.65 5.92
C ILE A 75 -21.94 -6.01 6.39
N ILE A 76 -21.62 -7.30 6.43
CA ILE A 76 -20.32 -7.83 6.85
C ILE A 76 -19.61 -8.45 5.64
N PRO A 77 -18.27 -8.35 5.52
CA PRO A 77 -17.51 -9.08 4.51
C PRO A 77 -17.70 -10.58 4.69
N LYS A 78 -17.92 -11.32 3.60
CA LYS A 78 -18.03 -12.78 3.65
C LYS A 78 -16.64 -13.40 3.82
N PHE A 79 -16.46 -14.25 4.83
CA PHE A 79 -15.23 -15.00 5.05
C PHE A 79 -15.37 -16.44 4.56
N GLU A 80 -14.34 -16.97 3.90
CA GLU A 80 -14.29 -18.38 3.52
C GLU A 80 -13.14 -19.07 4.25
N VAL A 81 -13.44 -20.19 4.89
CA VAL A 81 -12.42 -21.10 5.41
C VAL A 81 -11.92 -21.93 4.23
N ARG A 82 -10.73 -21.60 3.71
CA ARG A 82 -10.04 -22.47 2.76
C ARG A 82 -9.20 -23.47 3.52
N ARG A 83 -9.66 -24.71 3.62
CA ARG A 83 -8.85 -25.83 4.11
C ARG A 83 -7.93 -26.28 2.98
N HIS A 84 -6.64 -25.97 3.07
CA HIS A 84 -5.65 -26.66 2.25
C HIS A 84 -5.39 -28.04 2.86
N PRO A 85 -5.53 -29.15 2.10
CA PRO A 85 -5.08 -30.45 2.57
C PRO A 85 -3.56 -30.37 2.74
N TYR A 86 -3.09 -30.64 3.95
CA TYR A 86 -1.67 -30.85 4.20
C TYR A 86 -1.20 -32.06 3.37
N HIS A 87 -0.44 -31.82 2.30
CA HIS A 87 0.42 -32.88 1.77
C HIS A 87 1.63 -32.97 2.71
N LEU A 88 1.59 -33.94 3.62
CA LEU A 88 2.70 -34.38 4.45
C LEU A 88 3.78 -35.07 3.60
N ASP A 89 4.30 -34.38 2.59
CA ASP A 89 5.51 -34.81 1.87
C ASP A 89 6.70 -34.02 2.40
N SER A 90 7.05 -34.21 3.66
CA SER A 90 8.33 -33.75 4.18
C SER A 90 8.94 -34.79 5.10
N HIS A 91 10.19 -35.14 4.77
CA HIS A 91 11.12 -36.05 5.46
C HIS A 91 11.11 -37.52 5.00
N LYS A 92 11.51 -37.76 3.75
CA LYS A 92 12.46 -38.87 3.53
C LYS A 92 13.72 -38.54 4.34
N LEU A 93 13.90 -39.27 5.44
CA LEU A 93 15.11 -39.34 6.23
C LEU A 93 16.32 -39.49 5.29
N ILE A 94 17.26 -38.56 5.38
CA ILE A 94 18.61 -38.77 4.87
C ILE A 94 19.22 -39.85 5.78
N GLN A 95 19.39 -41.06 5.24
CA GLN A 95 20.21 -42.13 5.82
C GLN A 95 21.69 -41.83 5.62
#